data_AF-A0A0H2MT27-F1
#
_entry.id   AF-A0A0H2MT27-F1
#
_cell.length_a   1.000
_cell.length_b   1.000
_cell.length_c   1.000
_cell.angle_alpha   90.00
_cell.angle_beta   90.00
_cell.angle_gamma   90.00
#
_symmetry.space_group_name_H-M   'P 1'
#
loop_
_entity.id
_entity.type
_entity.pdbx_description
1 polymer ?
#
loop_
_entity_poly.entity_id
_entity_poly.type
_entity_poly.pdbx_seq_one_letter_code
_entity_poly.pdbx_strand_id
1 'polypeptide(L)'
;MARPKKHRHICTHAAHAFYKPNGVTMDELQIVELLPDELEALRLADQEGLNQIDAAVQMQVSRQTFGNIIKRARQKVASSIIQGYALKLQ
;
A
#
# COMPACT_ATOMS: atom_id res chain seq x y z
N MET A 1 -14.31 -13.02 -16.56
CA MET A 1 -14.20 -11.54 -16.59
C MET A 1 -13.86 -11.05 -15.19
N ALA A 2 -12.87 -10.18 -15.04
CA ALA A 2 -12.54 -9.60 -13.74
C ALA A 2 -13.67 -8.65 -13.31
N ARG A 3 -14.26 -8.89 -12.13
CA ARG A 3 -15.29 -8.01 -11.57
C ARG A 3 -14.71 -6.59 -11.44
N PRO A 4 -15.39 -5.54 -11.94
CA PRO A 4 -14.93 -4.16 -11.78
C PRO A 4 -14.66 -3.89 -10.29
N LYS A 5 -13.51 -3.30 -9.98
CA LYS A 5 -13.19 -2.88 -8.62
C LYS A 5 -14.21 -1.82 -8.22
N LYS A 6 -14.92 -2.02 -7.12
CA LYS A 6 -15.77 -0.98 -6.54
C LYS A 6 -14.91 0.25 -6.19
N HIS A 7 -15.50 1.44 -6.31
CA HIS A 7 -14.89 2.67 -5.80
C HIS A 7 -14.55 2.49 -4.31
N ARG A 8 -13.42 3.06 -3.90
CA ARG A 8 -12.91 3.02 -2.53
C ARG A 8 -12.61 4.44 -2.09
N HIS A 9 -12.80 4.71 -0.81
CA HIS A 9 -12.47 6.01 -0.24
C HIS A 9 -10.98 6.02 0.15
N ILE A 10 -10.23 6.99 -0.39
CA ILE A 10 -8.80 7.18 -0.18
C ILE A 10 -8.58 8.63 0.24
N CYS A 11 -8.04 8.84 1.43
CA CYS A 11 -7.80 10.20 1.97
C CYS A 11 -6.32 10.59 1.99
N THR A 12 -5.42 9.64 1.70
CA THR A 12 -3.98 9.87 1.73
C THR A 12 -3.40 10.10 0.34
N HIS A 13 -2.29 10.84 0.32
CA HIS A 13 -1.40 10.94 -0.83
C HIS A 13 0.03 10.73 -0.36
N ALA A 14 0.86 10.17 -1.24
CA ALA A 14 2.26 9.98 -0.96
C ALA A 14 2.98 11.33 -0.88
N ALA A 15 3.76 11.56 0.18
CA ALA A 15 4.63 12.74 0.28
C ALA A 15 5.73 12.74 -0.79
N HIS A 16 6.21 11.54 -1.14
CA HIS A 16 7.19 11.32 -2.19
C HIS A 16 6.77 10.13 -3.06
N ALA A 17 6.96 10.24 -4.37
CA ALA A 17 6.60 9.18 -5.31
C ALA A 17 7.49 7.92 -5.20
N PHE A 18 8.68 8.04 -4.62
CA PHE A 18 9.64 6.94 -4.51
C PHE A 18 10.36 6.90 -3.16
N TYR A 19 10.51 5.69 -2.63
CA TYR A 19 11.43 5.34 -1.55
C TYR A 19 12.38 4.27 -2.07
N LYS A 20 13.68 4.39 -1.81
CA LYS A 20 14.70 3.47 -2.34
C LYS A 20 15.88 3.33 -1.39
N PRO A 21 16.66 2.24 -1.46
CA PRO A 21 17.90 2.14 -0.69
C PRO A 21 18.91 3.23 -1.05
N ASN A 22 19.70 3.63 -0.05
CA ASN A 22 20.76 4.61 -0.20
C ASN A 22 21.92 4.04 -1.01
N GLY A 23 22.54 4.87 -1.86
CA GLY A 23 23.75 4.49 -2.62
C GLY A 23 23.52 3.61 -3.85
N VAL A 24 22.28 3.20 -4.16
CA VAL A 24 21.95 2.41 -5.37
C VAL A 24 21.24 3.30 -6.39
N THR A 25 21.62 3.21 -7.67
CA THR A 25 20.98 3.98 -8.74
C THR A 25 19.59 3.41 -9.07
N MET A 26 18.69 4.23 -9.60
CA MET A 26 17.31 3.78 -9.90
C MET A 26 17.26 2.72 -11.00
N ASP A 27 18.19 2.77 -11.96
CA ASP A 27 18.21 1.89 -13.13
C ASP A 27 18.54 0.43 -12.77
N GLU A 28 19.18 0.23 -11.62
CA GLU A 28 19.56 -1.09 -11.09
C GLU A 28 18.50 -1.68 -10.15
N LEU A 29 17.49 -0.90 -9.78
CA LEU A 29 16.52 -1.28 -8.76
C LEU A 29 15.27 -1.89 -9.38
N GLN A 30 14.91 -3.08 -8.90
CA GLN A 30 13.57 -3.60 -9.09
C GLN A 30 12.56 -2.65 -8.43
N ILE A 31 11.49 -2.30 -9.15
CA ILE A 31 10.45 -1.38 -8.67
C ILE A 31 9.25 -2.19 -8.20
N VAL A 32 8.82 -1.95 -6.98
CA VAL A 32 7.57 -2.44 -6.41
C VAL A 32 6.58 -1.28 -6.36
N GLU A 33 5.46 -1.40 -7.06
CA GLU A 33 4.41 -0.38 -7.04
C GLU A 33 3.45 -0.61 -5.87
N LEU A 34 3.36 0.35 -4.97
CA LEU A 34 2.33 0.43 -3.94
C LEU A 34 1.17 1.27 -4.47
N LEU A 35 -0.01 0.65 -4.54
CA LEU A 35 -1.21 1.30 -5.07
C LEU A 35 -1.81 2.30 -4.05
N PRO A 36 -2.63 3.27 -4.50
CA PRO A 36 -3.23 4.25 -3.60
C PRO A 36 -4.07 3.62 -2.47
N ASP A 37 -4.79 2.53 -2.76
CA ASP A 37 -5.59 1.81 -1.76
C ASP A 37 -4.72 1.04 -0.77
N GLU A 38 -3.56 0.55 -1.21
CA GLU A 38 -2.58 -0.12 -0.36
C GLU A 38 -1.89 0.88 0.58
N LEU A 39 -1.58 2.09 0.09
CA LEU A 39 -1.04 3.17 0.90
C LEU A 39 -2.06 3.63 1.95
N GLU A 40 -3.33 3.83 1.57
CA GLU A 40 -4.39 4.18 2.50
C GLU A 40 -4.60 3.11 3.57
N ALA A 41 -4.55 1.83 3.19
CA ALA A 41 -4.67 0.75 4.15
C ALA A 41 -3.51 0.74 5.16
N LEU A 42 -2.27 1.02 4.73
CA LEU A 42 -1.12 1.17 5.64
C LEU A 42 -1.32 2.34 6.59
N ARG A 43 -1.79 3.50 6.10
CA ARG A 43 -2.11 4.66 6.95
C ARG A 43 -3.10 4.26 8.04
N LEU A 44 -4.24 3.69 7.66
CA LEU A 44 -5.31 3.37 8.60
C LEU A 44 -4.92 2.29 9.61
N ALA A 45 -4.32 1.19 9.16
CA ALA A 45 -4.05 0.03 10.01
C ALA A 45 -2.73 0.14 10.78
N ASP A 46 -1.66 0.57 10.11
CA ASP A 46 -0.30 0.51 10.66
C ASP A 46 0.18 1.85 11.23
N GLN A 47 -0.24 2.99 10.66
CA GLN A 47 0.10 4.32 11.19
C GLN A 47 -0.91 4.81 12.25
N GLU A 48 -2.20 4.70 11.98
CA GLU A 48 -3.28 5.18 12.87
C GLU A 48 -3.78 4.12 13.85
N GLY A 49 -3.36 2.87 13.68
CA GLY A 49 -3.66 1.78 14.60
C GLY A 49 -5.13 1.33 14.61
N LEU A 50 -5.91 1.65 13.58
CA LEU A 50 -7.30 1.19 13.49
C LEU A 50 -7.37 -0.32 13.33
N ASN A 51 -8.39 -0.92 13.95
CA ASN A 51 -8.69 -2.31 13.68
C ASN A 51 -9.24 -2.48 12.24
N GLN A 52 -9.22 -3.73 11.77
CA GLN A 52 -9.58 -4.07 10.39
C GLN A 52 -11.04 -3.72 10.03
N ILE A 53 -11.94 -3.70 11.01
CA ILE A 53 -13.36 -3.41 10.78
C ILE A 53 -13.52 -1.91 10.56
N ASP A 54 -12.97 -1.09 11.46
CA ASP A 54 -13.08 0.37 11.39
C ASP A 54 -12.38 0.93 10.15
N ALA A 55 -11.20 0.41 9.82
CA ALA A 55 -10.49 0.80 8.61
C ALA A 55 -11.24 0.41 7.32
N ALA A 56 -11.92 -0.74 7.32
CA ALA A 56 -12.75 -1.16 6.19
C ALA A 56 -13.98 -0.25 5.99
N VAL A 57 -14.59 0.19 7.10
CA VAL A 57 -15.68 1.16 7.08
C VAL A 57 -15.22 2.48 6.49
N GLN A 58 -14.06 3.00 6.92
CA GLN A 58 -13.50 4.24 6.37
C GLN A 58 -13.21 4.17 4.87
N MET A 59 -12.68 3.04 4.39
CA MET A 59 -12.42 2.82 2.96
C MET A 59 -13.67 2.45 2.14
N GLN A 60 -14.83 2.26 2.79
CA GLN A 60 -16.09 1.80 2.19
C GLN A 60 -15.96 0.44 1.46
N VAL A 61 -15.23 -0.50 2.07
CA VAL A 61 -15.04 -1.86 1.55
C VAL A 61 -15.44 -2.91 2.58
N SER A 62 -15.58 -4.17 2.15
CA SER A 62 -15.79 -5.25 3.11
C SER A 62 -14.52 -5.48 3.95
N ARG A 63 -14.67 -5.94 5.20
CA ARG A 63 -13.56 -6.34 6.07
C ARG A 63 -12.56 -7.28 5.36
N GLN A 64 -13.07 -8.26 4.62
CA GLN A 64 -12.23 -9.19 3.84
C GLN A 64 -11.45 -8.47 2.73
N THR A 65 -12.09 -7.52 2.04
CA THR A 65 -11.43 -6.72 1.00
C THR A 65 -10.32 -5.89 1.59
N PHE A 66 -10.58 -5.19 2.70
CA PHE A 66 -9.54 -4.44 3.43
C PHE A 66 -8.40 -5.36 3.86
N GLY A 67 -8.71 -6.54 4.42
CA GLY A 67 -7.71 -7.54 4.79
C GLY A 67 -6.80 -7.98 3.65
N ASN A 68 -7.36 -8.15 2.45
CA ASN A 68 -6.57 -8.48 1.27
C ASN A 68 -5.68 -7.30 0.82
N ILE A 69 -6.17 -6.06 0.92
CA ILE A 69 -5.42 -4.85 0.56
C ILE A 69 -4.23 -4.69 1.52
N ILE A 70 -4.47 -4.66 2.83
CA ILE A 70 -3.40 -4.45 3.82
C ILE A 70 -2.35 -5.57 3.78
N LYS A 71 -2.77 -6.82 3.53
CA LYS A 71 -1.83 -7.95 3.36
C LYS A 71 -0.88 -7.72 2.18
N ARG A 72 -1.41 -7.29 1.03
CA ARG A 72 -0.60 -7.00 -0.17
C ARG A 72 0.33 -5.81 0.06
N ALA A 73 -0.18 -4.75 0.70
CA ALA A 73 0.58 -3.56 1.04
C ALA A 73 1.80 -3.91 1.92
N ARG A 74 1.57 -4.63 3.03
CA ARG A 74 2.64 -5.09 3.93
C ARG A 74 3.65 -5.99 3.23
N GLN A 75 3.19 -6.90 2.36
CA GLN A 75 4.09 -7.76 1.58
C GLN A 75 5.02 -6.92 0.67
N LYS A 76 4.48 -5.93 -0.03
CA LYS A 76 5.25 -5.04 -0.92
C LYS A 76 6.28 -4.22 -0.16
N VAL A 77 5.89 -3.65 0.98
CA VAL A 77 6.80 -2.92 1.88
C VAL A 77 7.90 -3.85 2.40
N ALA A 78 7.53 -5.02 2.92
CA ALA A 78 8.49 -6.00 3.43
C ALA A 78 9.47 -6.47 2.35
N SER A 79 8.98 -6.79 1.15
CA SER A 79 9.85 -7.14 0.02
C SER A 79 10.81 -6.00 -0.34
N SER A 80 10.34 -4.75 -0.32
CA SER A 80 11.20 -3.60 -0.62
C SER A 80 12.31 -3.42 0.41
N ILE A 81 11.99 -3.60 1.69
CA ILE A 81 12.97 -3.49 2.78
C ILE A 81 13.97 -4.67 2.76
N ILE A 82 13.48 -5.91 2.63
CA ILE A 82 14.30 -7.12 2.75
C ILE A 82 15.18 -7.33 1.50
N GLN A 83 14.64 -7.08 0.31
CA GLN A 83 15.33 -7.31 -0.96
C GLN A 83 16.02 -6.04 -1.50
N GLY A 84 15.83 -4.89 -0.85
CA GLY A 84 16.40 -3.62 -1.30
C GLY A 84 15.74 -3.08 -2.57
N TYR A 85 14.45 -3.31 -2.78
CA TYR A 85 13.74 -2.79 -3.95
C TYR A 85 13.32 -1.33 -3.77
N ALA A 86 13.16 -0.61 -4.88
CA ALA A 86 12.53 0.70 -4.85
C ALA A 86 11.02 0.54 -4.69
N LEU A 87 10.43 1.27 -3.74
CA LEU A 87 9.00 1.34 -3.54
C LEU A 87 8.46 2.60 -4.21
N LYS A 88 7.66 2.42 -5.26
CA LYS A 88 6.97 3.51 -5.98
C LYS A 88 5.56 3.66 -5.42
N LEU A 89 5.21 4.85 -4.97
CA LEU A 89 3.89 5.17 -4.46
C LEU A 89 3.06 5.83 -5.58
N GLN A 90 1.93 5.23 -5.92
CA GLN A 90 0.97 5.75 -6.91
C GLN A 90 -0.11 6.62 -6.28
#